data_AF-A0A0Q9QGE7-F1
#
_entry.id   AF-A0A0Q9QGE7-F1
#
_cell.length_a   1.000
_cell.length_b   1.000
_cell.length_c   1.000
_cell.angle_alpha   90.00
_cell.angle_beta   90.00
_cell.angle_gamma   90.00
#
_symmetry.space_group_name_H-M   'P 1'
#
loop_
_entity.id
_entity.type
_entity.pdbx_description
1 polymer ?
#
loop_
_entity_poly.entity_id
_entity_poly.type
_entity_poly.pdbx_seq_one_letter_code
_entity_poly.pdbx_strand_id
1 'polypeptide(L)' 'MLKPSQLSQGSGPSFDELDVNHDKFISRSEVPKSLTALRAHFAEYDRDGDHRLTPQEYMTYSANQVEILTQ' A
#
# COMPACT_ATOMS: atom_id res chain seq x y z
N MET A 1 7.63 19.79 16.00
CA MET A 1 8.38 18.84 15.13
C MET A 1 7.41 17.73 14.75
N LEU A 2 6.97 17.72 13.49
CA LEU A 2 5.91 16.85 12.99
C LEU A 2 6.42 15.40 12.97
N LYS A 3 5.78 14.51 13.72
CA LYS A 3 5.88 13.07 13.51
C LYS A 3 4.46 12.52 13.40
N PRO A 4 3.90 12.32 12.20
CA PRO A 4 2.84 11.36 12.04
C PRO A 4 3.46 9.97 12.15
N SER A 5 3.85 9.62 13.37
CA SER A 5 4.14 8.25 13.77
C SER A 5 2.83 7.46 13.59
N GLN A 6 2.93 6.31 12.95
CA GLN A 6 1.96 5.21 13.06
C GLN A 6 0.68 5.36 12.24
N LEU A 7 0.76 5.08 10.94
CA LEU A 7 -0.33 4.43 10.20
C LEU A 7 -0.52 2.97 10.66
N SER A 8 -0.59 2.76 11.97
CA SER A 8 -0.95 1.48 12.57
C SER A 8 -2.46 1.43 12.64
N GLN A 9 -3.13 0.83 11.65
CA GLN A 9 -4.36 0.02 11.80
C GLN A 9 -4.88 -0.40 10.41
N GLY A 10 -4.02 -0.92 9.55
CA GLY A 10 -4.41 -1.84 8.49
C GLY A 10 -3.55 -3.08 8.68
N SER A 11 -4.11 -4.28 8.66
CA SER A 11 -3.38 -5.53 8.97
C SER A 11 -2.30 -5.92 7.94
N GLY A 12 -1.85 -4.97 7.11
CA GLY A 12 -0.87 -5.15 6.04
C GLY A 12 0.45 -4.40 6.31
N PRO A 13 1.49 -4.68 5.53
CA PRO A 13 2.79 -4.02 5.66
C PRO A 13 2.71 -2.53 5.35
N SER A 14 3.66 -1.77 5.87
CA SER A 14 3.83 -0.35 5.57
C SER A 14 4.35 -0.15 4.15
N PHE A 15 4.19 1.06 3.59
CA PHE A 15 4.75 1.40 2.28
C PHE A 15 6.26 1.16 2.21
N ASP A 16 6.98 1.63 3.25
CA ASP A 16 8.43 1.50 3.40
C ASP A 16 8.89 0.02 3.46
N GLU A 17 8.06 -0.87 4.02
CA GLU A 17 8.37 -2.30 4.07
C GLU A 17 8.22 -2.97 2.69
N LEU A 18 7.45 -2.38 1.80
CA LEU A 18 7.24 -2.86 0.44
C LEU A 18 8.17 -2.20 -0.59
N ASP A 19 8.58 -0.95 -0.38
CA ASP A 19 9.50 -0.20 -1.24
C ASP A 19 10.96 -0.64 -1.01
N VAL A 20 11.27 -1.90 -1.38
CA VAL A 20 12.57 -2.54 -1.12
C VAL A 20 13.73 -1.81 -1.79
N ASN A 21 13.49 -1.20 -2.96
CA ASN A 21 14.51 -0.44 -3.68
C ASN A 21 14.57 1.05 -3.29
N HIS A 22 13.66 1.52 -2.43
CA HIS A 22 13.53 2.91 -1.98
C HIS A 22 13.40 3.94 -3.12
N ASP A 23 12.77 3.56 -4.24
CA ASP A 23 12.52 4.45 -5.38
C ASP A 23 11.26 5.31 -5.15
N LYS A 24 10.57 5.15 -4.00
CA LYS A 24 9.30 5.80 -3.64
C LYS A 24 8.11 5.30 -4.45
N PHE A 25 8.19 4.09 -4.97
CA PHE A 25 7.12 3.42 -5.69
C PHE A 25 7.09 1.94 -5.31
N ILE A 26 5.90 1.39 -5.13
CA ILE A 26 5.75 -0.05 -4.95
C ILE A 26 5.41 -0.67 -6.30
N SER A 27 6.36 -1.40 -6.87
CA SER A 27 6.13 -2.17 -8.09
C SER A 27 5.46 -3.52 -7.77
N ARG A 28 4.76 -4.11 -8.74
CA ARG A 28 4.18 -5.48 -8.60
C ARG A 28 5.19 -6.56 -8.19
N SER A 29 6.45 -6.37 -8.55
CA SER A 29 7.57 -7.27 -8.19
C SER A 29 7.95 -7.15 -6.71
N GLU A 30 7.74 -5.98 -6.12
CA GLU A 30 8.06 -5.69 -4.72
C GLU A 30 6.93 -6.12 -3.78
N VAL A 31 5.70 -6.22 -4.31
CA VAL A 31 4.58 -6.79 -3.56
C VAL A 31 4.79 -8.30 -3.31
N PRO A 32 4.95 -8.74 -2.05
CA PRO A 32 5.16 -10.14 -1.73
C PRO A 32 3.95 -10.98 -2.12
N LYS A 33 4.21 -12.23 -2.51
CA LYS A 33 3.18 -13.18 -2.95
C LYS A 33 2.12 -13.47 -1.88
N SER A 34 2.46 -13.29 -0.61
CA SER A 34 1.55 -13.47 0.53
C SER A 34 0.43 -12.41 0.57
N LEU A 35 0.60 -11.25 -0.08
CA LEU A 35 -0.42 -10.20 -0.14
C LEU A 35 -1.34 -10.40 -1.34
N THR A 36 -2.10 -11.49 -1.33
CA THR A 36 -3.01 -11.84 -2.44
C THR A 36 -4.02 -10.74 -2.74
N ALA A 37 -4.56 -10.07 -1.69
CA ALA A 37 -5.51 -8.97 -1.85
C ALA A 37 -4.88 -7.78 -2.59
N LEU A 38 -3.72 -7.29 -2.13
CA LEU A 38 -3.01 -6.20 -2.81
C LEU A 38 -2.66 -6.55 -4.25
N ARG A 39 -2.26 -7.80 -4.54
CA ARG A 39 -1.93 -8.23 -5.91
C ARG A 39 -3.15 -8.32 -6.81
N ALA A 40 -4.27 -8.81 -6.29
CA ALA A 40 -5.54 -8.95 -7.02
C ALA A 40 -6.13 -7.58 -7.34
N HIS A 41 -6.13 -6.66 -6.37
CA HIS A 41 -6.70 -5.32 -6.49
C HIS A 41 -5.68 -4.26 -6.90
N PHE A 42 -4.44 -4.64 -7.25
CA PHE A 42 -3.35 -3.70 -7.59
C PHE A 42 -3.79 -2.66 -8.64
N ALA A 43 -4.41 -3.14 -9.72
CA ALA A 43 -4.87 -2.30 -10.82
C ALA A 43 -6.05 -1.37 -10.45
N GLU A 44 -6.73 -1.62 -9.34
CA GLU A 44 -7.79 -0.74 -8.86
C GLU A 44 -7.23 0.48 -8.11
N TYR A 45 -6.05 0.31 -7.51
CA TYR A 45 -5.35 1.35 -6.76
C TYR A 45 -4.30 2.10 -7.59
N ASP A 46 -3.75 1.44 -8.61
CA ASP A 46 -2.92 2.05 -9.67
C ASP A 46 -3.82 2.90 -10.57
N ARG A 47 -3.96 4.17 -10.20
CA ARG A 47 -4.89 5.14 -10.80
C ARG A 47 -4.34 5.71 -12.10
N ASP A 48 -3.03 5.83 -12.22
CA ASP A 48 -2.38 6.37 -13.41
C ASP A 48 -1.96 5.29 -14.43
N GLY A 49 -1.97 4.02 -14.03
CA GLY A 49 -1.78 2.87 -14.91
C GLY A 49 -0.32 2.59 -15.26
N ASP A 50 0.63 3.06 -14.44
CA ASP A 50 2.07 2.85 -14.64
C ASP A 50 2.59 1.52 -14.10
N HIS A 51 1.70 0.68 -13.55
CA HIS A 51 1.99 -0.60 -12.90
C HIS A 51 2.78 -0.46 -11.59
N ARG A 52 2.69 0.70 -10.94
CA ARG A 52 3.28 0.99 -9.64
C ARG A 52 2.24 1.63 -8.74
N LEU A 53 2.53 1.67 -7.45
CA LEU A 53 1.75 2.43 -6.49
C LEU A 53 2.63 3.50 -5.88
N THR A 54 2.21 4.75 -6.04
CA THR A 54 2.74 5.88 -5.30
C THR A 54 2.31 5.79 -3.83
N PRO A 55 2.97 6.55 -2.92
CA PRO A 55 2.56 6.61 -1.52
C PRO A 55 1.09 7.02 -1.36
N GLN A 56 0.58 7.90 -2.24
CA GLN A 56 -0.80 8.37 -2.20
C GLN A 56 -1.80 7.27 -2.60
N GLU A 57 -1.47 6.48 -3.62
CA GLU A 57 -2.29 5.34 -4.04
C GLU A 57 -2.28 4.23 -3.00
N TYR A 58 -1.12 3.96 -2.41
CA TYR A 58 -0.99 2.99 -1.33
C TYR A 58 -1.76 3.40 -0.07
N MET A 59 -1.75 4.68 0.29
CA MET A 59 -2.57 5.20 1.39
C MET A 59 -4.06 4.97 1.14
N THR A 60 -4.52 5.11 -0.11
CA THR A 60 -5.91 4.81 -0.48
C THR A 60 -6.23 3.33 -0.29
N TYR A 61 -5.34 2.43 -0.69
CA TYR A 61 -5.47 0.99 -0.40
C TYR A 61 -5.54 0.72 1.10
N SER A 62 -4.58 1.24 1.87
CA SER A 62 -4.51 1.01 3.31
C SER A 62 -5.75 1.55 4.02
N ALA A 63 -6.28 2.70 3.61
CA ALA A 63 -7.51 3.27 4.15
C ALA A 63 -8.74 2.39 3.87
N ASN A 64 -8.88 1.87 2.64
CA ASN A 64 -9.96 0.95 2.29
C ASN A 64 -9.90 -0.37 3.07
N GLN A 65 -8.70 -0.81 3.49
CA GLN A 65 -8.54 -2.01 4.33
C GLN A 65 -8.90 -1.75 5.81
N VAL A 66 -8.86 -0.50 6.28
CA VAL A 66 -9.26 -0.15 7.66
C VAL A 66 -10.79 -0.19 7.81
N GLU A 67 -11.53 0.08 6.73
CA GLU A 67 -13.00 0.19 6.75
C GLU A 67 -13.74 -1.12 7.09
N ILE A 68 -13.05 -2.26 7.09
CA ILE A 68 -13.61 -3.60 7.34
C ILE A 68 -13.54 -4.02 8.83
N LEU A 69 -12.92 -3.23 9.71
CA LEU A 69 -12.73 -3.56 11.13
C LEU A 69 -13.39 -2.55 12.11
N THR A 70 -14.16 -1.60 11.59
CA THR A 70 -14.85 -0.57 12.40
C THR A 70 -16.38 -0.72 12.51
N GLN A 71 -16.94 -1.90 12.26
CA GLN A 71 -18.32 -2.26 12.65
C GLN A 71 -18.34 -3.43 13.61
#